data_AF-A0A517N1M4-F1
#
_entry.id   AF-A0A517N1M4-F1
#
_cell.length_a   1.000
_cell.length_b   1.000
_cell.length_c   1.000
_cell.angle_alpha   90.00
_cell.angle_beta   90.00
_cell.angle_gamma   90.00
#
_symmetry.space_group_name_H-M   'P 1'
#
loop_
_entity.id
_entity.type
_entity.pdbx_description
1 polymer ?
#
loop_
_entity_poly.entity_id
_entity_poly.type
_entity_poly.pdbx_seq_one_letter_code
_entity_poly.pdbx_strand_id
1 'polypeptide(L)'
;MGLDFQEIVLEIEEQFHIALDDEEVQGLVKANDIRVGDLYDLILGKLGLQDQTRNSVTLNAALWRKMQFVLAEVTKRPATEVSLQTSMADLFPRETRRQDWCELKSVSPFRIRELDYAPPFRVLAFLITAGVAYIELHQLWQFPAARWLWPLLGLLGLWIFLETHLKILTILSSLRNYLPSRMLNVKDLCRDVLASDYEQVCRHTEVAIDENCLAVWNQLVEILVHSLGVEADEVNFRSLLIRDLDMA
;
A
#
# COMPACT_ATOMS: atom_id res chain seq x y z
N MET A 1 0.88 17.35 11.51
CA MET A 1 -0.15 16.50 12.13
C MET A 1 -1.57 16.98 11.82
N GLY A 2 -2.00 18.19 12.21
CA GLY A 2 -3.39 18.65 11.95
C GLY A 2 -3.59 19.49 10.67
N LEU A 3 -2.53 20.15 10.19
CA LEU A 3 -2.60 21.07 9.05
C LEU A 3 -2.69 20.31 7.71
N ASP A 4 -1.88 19.28 7.54
CA ASP A 4 -1.81 18.49 6.30
C ASP A 4 -3.15 17.80 5.97
N PHE A 5 -3.85 17.29 6.99
CA PHE A 5 -5.17 16.69 6.78
C PHE A 5 -6.25 17.74 6.45
N GLN A 6 -6.20 18.93 7.07
CA GLN A 6 -7.13 20.01 6.74
C GLN A 6 -6.92 20.52 5.31
N GLU A 7 -5.67 20.57 4.85
CA GLU A 7 -5.34 20.95 3.47
C GLU A 7 -5.87 19.92 2.46
N ILE A 8 -5.71 18.62 2.74
CA ILE A 8 -6.30 17.55 1.91
C ILE A 8 -7.84 17.65 1.88
N VAL A 9 -8.48 17.89 3.03
CA VAL A 9 -9.93 18.07 3.11
C VAL A 9 -10.37 19.27 2.27
N LEU A 10 -9.66 20.40 2.37
CA LEU A 10 -9.94 21.60 1.58
C LEU A 10 -9.77 21.35 0.08
N GLU A 11 -8.71 20.64 -0.32
CA GLU A 11 -8.45 20.30 -1.72
C GLU A 11 -9.53 19.35 -2.26
N ILE A 12 -10.01 18.40 -1.46
CA ILE A 12 -11.16 17.54 -1.79
C ILE A 12 -12.44 18.36 -1.95
N GLU A 13 -12.75 19.26 -1.03
CA GLU A 13 -13.92 20.15 -1.13
C GLU A 13 -13.87 20.99 -2.41
N GLU A 14 -12.70 21.54 -2.74
CA GLU A 14 -12.48 22.35 -3.95
C GLU A 14 -12.65 21.52 -5.23
N GLN A 15 -11.96 20.38 -5.32
CA GLN A 15 -11.92 19.53 -6.52
C GLN A 15 -13.24 18.81 -6.81
N PHE A 16 -13.97 18.41 -5.77
CA PHE A 16 -15.27 17.74 -5.92
C PHE A 16 -16.46 18.69 -5.79
N HIS A 17 -16.22 19.97 -5.48
CA HIS A 17 -17.25 20.97 -5.22
C HIS A 17 -18.28 20.52 -4.16
N ILE A 18 -17.78 19.91 -3.08
CA ILE A 18 -18.59 19.45 -1.94
C ILE A 18 -18.20 20.23 -0.68
N ALA A 19 -19.07 20.20 0.34
CA ALA A 19 -18.76 20.69 1.67
C ALA A 19 -18.81 19.52 2.67
N LEU A 20 -17.73 19.33 3.42
CA LEU A 20 -17.57 18.31 4.44
C LEU A 20 -17.77 18.96 5.80
N ASP A 21 -18.70 18.43 6.60
CA ASP A 21 -18.97 19.01 7.91
C ASP A 21 -17.85 18.63 8.89
N ASP A 22 -17.43 19.57 9.74
CA ASP A 22 -16.38 19.35 10.75
C ASP A 22 -16.67 18.11 11.62
N GLU A 23 -17.94 17.82 11.90
CA GLU A 23 -18.36 16.65 12.68
C GLU A 23 -18.12 15.33 11.93
N GLU A 24 -18.34 15.29 10.61
CA GLU A 24 -18.11 14.11 9.77
C GLU A 24 -16.60 13.84 9.66
N VAL A 25 -15.83 14.90 9.43
CA VAL A 25 -14.36 14.86 9.37
C VAL A 25 -13.78 14.40 10.71
N GLN A 26 -14.25 14.96 11.84
CA GLN A 26 -13.86 14.50 13.17
C GLN A 26 -14.32 13.06 13.45
N GLY A 27 -15.44 12.64 12.88
CA GLY A 27 -15.94 11.27 12.94
C GLY A 27 -14.94 10.27 12.35
N LEU A 28 -14.30 10.63 11.22
CA LEU A 28 -13.23 9.85 10.61
C LEU A 28 -11.96 9.82 11.48
N VAL A 29 -11.56 10.97 12.05
CA VAL A 29 -10.34 11.10 12.86
C VAL A 29 -10.41 10.32 14.18
N LYS A 30 -11.59 10.18 14.79
CA LYS A 30 -11.78 9.53 16.12
C LYS A 30 -11.27 8.09 16.20
N ALA A 31 -11.06 7.42 15.06
CA ALA A 31 -10.48 6.07 15.02
C ALA A 31 -8.94 6.03 15.13
N ASN A 32 -8.27 7.17 15.31
CA ASN A 32 -6.80 7.36 15.27
C ASN A 32 -6.14 7.01 13.93
N ASP A 33 -6.90 6.61 12.92
CA ASP A 33 -6.38 6.32 11.60
C ASP A 33 -7.50 6.33 10.56
N ILE A 34 -7.40 7.24 9.59
CA ILE A 34 -8.42 7.42 8.55
C ILE A 34 -8.04 6.53 7.38
N ARG A 35 -8.95 5.65 6.96
CA ARG A 35 -8.73 4.86 5.74
C ARG A 35 -9.14 5.68 4.54
N VAL A 36 -8.36 5.59 3.47
CA VAL A 36 -8.68 6.22 2.18
C VAL A 36 -10.06 5.77 1.68
N GLY A 37 -10.45 4.52 1.92
CA GLY A 37 -11.77 4.03 1.55
C GLY A 37 -12.94 4.66 2.32
N ASP A 38 -12.73 5.06 3.58
CA ASP A 38 -13.76 5.74 4.37
C ASP A 38 -13.94 7.18 3.87
N LEU A 39 -12.84 7.83 3.44
CA LEU A 39 -12.86 9.14 2.80
C LEU A 39 -13.56 9.10 1.43
N TYR A 40 -13.25 8.10 0.61
CA TYR A 40 -13.95 7.85 -0.64
C TYR A 40 -15.46 7.65 -0.43
N ASP A 41 -15.85 6.83 0.54
CA ASP A 41 -17.26 6.57 0.86
C ASP A 41 -17.98 7.87 1.30
N LEU A 42 -17.29 8.74 2.04
CA LEU A 42 -17.81 10.06 2.43
C LEU A 42 -18.04 10.97 1.21
N ILE A 43 -17.07 11.03 0.29
CA ILE A 43 -17.18 11.84 -0.94
C ILE A 43 -18.34 11.34 -1.80
N LEU A 44 -18.46 10.03 -2.01
CA LEU A 44 -19.60 9.46 -2.74
C LEU A 44 -20.93 9.82 -2.08
N GLY A 45 -21.00 9.76 -0.75
CA GLY A 45 -22.19 10.14 0.01
C GLY A 45 -22.60 11.59 -0.24
N LYS A 46 -21.65 12.53 -0.29
CA LYS A 46 -21.91 13.96 -0.58
C LYS A 46 -22.31 14.21 -2.03
N LEU A 47 -21.76 13.43 -2.97
CA LEU A 47 -22.14 13.48 -4.38
C LEU A 47 -23.48 12.77 -4.68
N GLY A 48 -24.07 12.09 -3.70
CA GLY A 48 -25.29 11.29 -3.89
C GLY A 48 -25.07 10.04 -4.73
N LEU A 49 -23.81 9.59 -4.85
CA LEU A 49 -23.41 8.39 -5.57
C LEU A 49 -23.36 7.19 -4.62
N GLN A 50 -23.54 5.99 -5.16
CA GLN A 50 -23.38 4.74 -4.40
C GLN A 50 -22.59 3.74 -5.23
N ASP A 51 -21.39 3.38 -4.76
CA ASP A 51 -20.58 2.35 -5.40
C ASP A 51 -21.14 0.94 -5.09
N GLN A 52 -22.11 0.54 -5.89
CA GLN A 52 -22.70 -0.82 -5.84
C GLN A 52 -21.71 -1.88 -6.33
N THR A 53 -20.71 -1.49 -7.12
CA THR A 53 -19.77 -2.38 -7.79
C THR A 53 -18.74 -2.93 -6.83
N ARG A 54 -18.21 -2.10 -5.92
CA ARG A 54 -17.21 -2.51 -4.91
C ARG A 54 -17.71 -3.62 -3.98
N ASN A 55 -18.97 -3.52 -3.56
CA ASN A 55 -19.62 -4.53 -2.72
C ASN A 55 -20.35 -5.60 -3.53
N SER A 56 -20.27 -5.54 -4.86
CA SER A 56 -20.95 -6.51 -5.69
C SER A 56 -20.37 -7.90 -5.48
N VAL A 57 -21.26 -8.85 -5.21
CA VAL A 57 -20.92 -10.27 -5.19
C VAL A 57 -20.38 -10.72 -6.54
N THR A 58 -20.81 -10.09 -7.64
CA THR A 58 -20.36 -10.45 -9.00
C THR A 58 -18.91 -10.08 -9.24
N LEU A 59 -18.47 -8.87 -8.83
CA LEU A 59 -17.08 -8.44 -8.96
C LEU A 59 -16.14 -9.35 -8.17
N ASN A 60 -16.49 -9.59 -6.90
CA ASN A 60 -15.74 -10.46 -6.02
C ASN A 60 -15.66 -11.90 -6.57
N ALA A 61 -16.76 -12.42 -7.12
CA ALA A 61 -16.78 -13.75 -7.74
C ALA A 61 -15.97 -13.82 -9.04
N ALA A 62 -15.99 -12.77 -9.86
CA ALA A 62 -15.23 -12.69 -11.10
C ALA A 62 -13.72 -12.61 -10.82
N LEU A 63 -13.31 -11.73 -9.89
CA LEU A 63 -11.93 -11.66 -9.41
C LEU A 63 -11.48 -13.00 -8.84
N TRP A 64 -12.30 -13.61 -7.97
CA TRP A 64 -12.01 -14.91 -7.38
C TRP A 64 -11.76 -15.98 -8.45
N ARG A 65 -12.65 -16.13 -9.43
CA ARG A 65 -12.46 -17.13 -10.50
C ARG A 65 -11.15 -16.89 -11.24
N LYS A 66 -10.84 -15.63 -11.59
CA LYS A 66 -9.62 -15.30 -12.31
C LYS A 66 -8.37 -15.62 -11.48
N MET A 67 -8.37 -15.23 -10.20
CA MET A 67 -7.29 -15.56 -9.28
C MET A 67 -7.16 -17.07 -9.04
N GLN A 68 -8.27 -17.81 -9.00
CA GLN A 68 -8.27 -19.26 -8.84
C GLN A 68 -7.56 -19.95 -10.03
N PHE A 69 -7.80 -19.51 -11.27
CA PHE A 69 -7.09 -20.02 -12.44
C PHE A 69 -5.60 -19.72 -12.40
N VAL A 70 -5.23 -18.46 -12.11
CA VAL A 70 -3.81 -18.05 -12.03
C VAL A 70 -3.09 -18.83 -10.92
N LEU A 71 -3.71 -18.98 -9.75
CA LEU A 71 -3.14 -19.73 -8.63
C LEU A 71 -3.00 -21.22 -8.96
N ALA A 72 -3.99 -21.80 -9.64
CA ALA A 72 -3.93 -23.20 -10.08
C ALA A 72 -2.76 -23.45 -11.05
N GLU A 73 -2.58 -22.54 -12.01
CA GLU A 73 -1.48 -22.57 -12.98
C GLU A 73 -0.11 -22.51 -12.29
N VAL A 74 0.09 -21.50 -11.44
CA VAL A 74 1.38 -21.24 -10.78
C VAL A 74 1.72 -22.33 -9.76
N THR A 75 0.77 -22.72 -8.92
CA THR A 75 1.01 -23.74 -7.87
C THR A 75 0.96 -25.17 -8.41
N LYS A 76 0.63 -25.36 -9.70
CA LYS A 76 0.43 -26.66 -10.35
C LYS A 76 -0.58 -27.54 -9.63
N ARG A 77 -1.55 -26.93 -8.95
CA ARG A 77 -2.65 -27.61 -8.26
C ARG A 77 -3.93 -27.47 -9.08
N PRO A 78 -4.83 -28.47 -9.05
CA PRO A 78 -6.11 -28.32 -9.72
C PRO A 78 -6.91 -27.18 -9.07
N ALA A 79 -7.57 -26.37 -9.90
CA ALA A 79 -8.35 -25.22 -9.43
C ALA A 79 -9.40 -25.59 -8.36
N THR A 80 -9.93 -26.81 -8.39
CA THR A 80 -10.89 -27.34 -7.42
C THR A 80 -10.35 -27.47 -6.00
N GLU A 81 -9.03 -27.57 -5.81
CA GLU A 81 -8.39 -27.63 -4.50
C GLU A 81 -8.10 -26.23 -3.93
N VAL A 82 -8.09 -25.21 -4.78
CA VAL A 82 -7.85 -23.83 -4.38
C VAL A 82 -9.18 -23.20 -4.00
N SER A 83 -9.37 -22.95 -2.71
CA SER A 83 -10.54 -22.28 -2.14
C SER A 83 -10.15 -20.94 -1.52
N LEU A 84 -11.13 -20.05 -1.30
CA LEU A 84 -10.90 -18.77 -0.61
C LEU A 84 -10.34 -18.94 0.81
N GLN A 85 -10.61 -20.08 1.46
CA GLN A 85 -10.11 -20.38 2.81
C GLN A 85 -8.77 -21.11 2.79
N THR A 86 -8.28 -21.52 1.63
CA THR A 86 -6.98 -22.20 1.51
C THR A 86 -5.89 -21.27 2.04
N SER A 87 -5.05 -21.81 2.90
CA SER A 87 -3.92 -21.10 3.51
C SER A 87 -2.90 -20.73 2.44
N MET A 88 -2.44 -19.48 2.47
CA MET A 88 -1.37 -19.01 1.60
C MET A 88 -0.04 -19.70 1.90
N ALA A 89 0.19 -20.11 3.16
CA ALA A 89 1.37 -20.86 3.53
C ALA A 89 1.37 -22.28 2.93
N ASP A 90 0.18 -22.87 2.74
CA ASP A 90 0.03 -24.20 2.15
C ASP A 90 0.15 -24.17 0.62
N LEU A 91 -0.31 -23.08 -0.01
CA LEU A 91 -0.15 -22.86 -1.46
C LEU A 91 1.28 -22.50 -1.83
N PHE A 92 1.95 -21.71 -0.99
CA PHE A 92 3.32 -21.23 -1.21
C PHE A 92 4.24 -21.72 -0.08
N PRO A 93 4.67 -23.00 -0.14
CA PRO A 93 5.55 -23.58 0.87
C PRO A 93 6.88 -22.85 0.89
N ARG A 94 7.53 -22.80 2.05
CA ARG A 94 8.67 -21.90 2.31
C ARG A 94 9.82 -22.10 1.33
N GLU A 95 9.99 -23.32 0.83
CA GLU A 95 11.05 -23.77 -0.05
C GLU A 95 10.92 -23.17 -1.47
N THR A 96 9.70 -23.15 -2.03
CA THR A 96 9.45 -22.66 -3.40
C THR A 96 8.77 -21.30 -3.45
N ARG A 97 8.30 -20.80 -2.29
CA ARG A 97 7.50 -19.56 -2.16
C ARG A 97 8.02 -18.40 -2.99
N ARG A 98 9.33 -18.11 -2.96
CA ARG A 98 9.87 -16.96 -3.69
C ARG A 98 9.71 -17.13 -5.20
N GLN A 99 10.01 -18.32 -5.72
CA GLN A 99 9.88 -18.61 -7.15
C GLN A 99 8.41 -18.54 -7.57
N ASP A 100 7.56 -19.28 -6.87
CA ASP A 100 6.13 -19.37 -7.18
C ASP A 100 5.45 -18.00 -7.01
N TRP A 101 5.86 -17.19 -6.04
CA TRP A 101 5.35 -15.82 -5.88
C TRP A 101 5.78 -14.88 -7.00
N CYS A 102 7.03 -14.97 -7.44
CA CYS A 102 7.50 -14.21 -8.60
C CYS A 102 6.77 -14.64 -9.88
N GLU A 103 6.53 -15.93 -10.04
CA GLU A 103 5.74 -16.48 -11.16
C GLU A 103 4.29 -15.98 -11.10
N LEU A 104 3.66 -16.01 -9.92
CA LEU A 104 2.35 -15.42 -9.67
C LEU A 104 2.30 -13.94 -10.06
N LYS A 105 3.30 -13.13 -9.65
CA LYS A 105 3.39 -11.72 -10.03
C LYS A 105 3.54 -11.53 -11.54
N SER A 106 4.23 -12.44 -12.23
CA SER A 106 4.46 -12.34 -13.68
C SER A 106 3.27 -12.77 -14.53
N VAL A 107 2.48 -13.73 -14.05
CA VAL A 107 1.32 -14.29 -14.78
C VAL A 107 0.03 -13.54 -14.43
N SER A 108 -0.08 -13.03 -13.19
CA SER A 108 -1.25 -12.26 -12.76
C SER A 108 -1.35 -10.96 -13.56
N PRO A 109 -2.54 -10.63 -14.13
CA PRO A 109 -2.76 -9.33 -14.74
C PRO A 109 -2.89 -8.21 -13.70
N PHE A 110 -2.96 -8.54 -12.41
CA PHE A 110 -3.15 -7.60 -11.32
C PHE A 110 -1.88 -7.37 -10.51
N ARG A 111 -1.77 -6.17 -9.93
CA ARG A 111 -0.69 -5.82 -9.01
C ARG A 111 -0.79 -6.63 -7.71
N ILE A 112 0.19 -7.50 -7.51
CA ILE A 112 0.34 -8.31 -6.29
C ILE A 112 1.52 -7.76 -5.48
N ARG A 113 1.29 -7.54 -4.19
CA ARG A 113 2.30 -7.07 -3.24
C ARG A 113 3.52 -7.99 -3.18
N GLU A 114 4.68 -7.41 -2.95
CA GLU A 114 5.93 -8.17 -2.83
C GLU A 114 5.99 -8.97 -1.51
N LEU A 115 6.81 -10.03 -1.50
CA LEU A 115 7.08 -10.77 -0.26
C LEU A 115 7.77 -9.86 0.76
N ASP A 116 7.47 -10.09 2.03
CA ASP A 116 8.05 -9.40 3.16
C ASP A 116 9.39 -10.01 3.59
N TYR A 117 10.21 -9.19 4.24
CA TYR A 117 11.41 -9.64 4.96
C TYR A 117 11.04 -10.28 6.30
N ALA A 118 11.79 -11.30 6.70
CA ALA A 118 11.71 -11.79 8.07
C ALA A 118 12.02 -10.66 9.08
N PRO A 119 11.34 -10.60 10.24
CA PRO A 119 11.63 -9.61 11.27
C PRO A 119 13.13 -9.45 11.63
N PRO A 120 13.94 -10.53 11.81
CA PRO A 120 15.35 -10.35 12.14
C PRO A 120 16.16 -9.68 11.02
N PHE A 121 15.79 -9.89 9.74
CA PHE A 121 16.47 -9.23 8.63
C PHE A 121 16.15 -7.74 8.56
N ARG A 122 14.93 -7.32 8.93
CA ARG A 122 14.58 -5.89 9.04
C ARG A 122 15.41 -5.21 10.12
N VAL A 123 15.52 -5.84 11.29
CA VAL A 123 16.34 -5.33 12.41
C VAL A 123 17.82 -5.30 12.02
N LEU A 124 18.33 -6.34 11.39
CA LEU A 124 19.73 -6.39 10.93
C LEU A 124 20.01 -5.30 9.89
N ALA A 125 19.14 -5.14 8.89
CA ALA A 125 19.26 -4.09 7.89
C ALA A 125 19.30 -2.70 8.56
N PHE A 126 18.39 -2.44 9.49
CA PHE A 126 18.37 -1.21 10.27
C PHE A 126 19.67 -0.97 11.05
N LEU A 127 20.19 -1.99 11.75
CA LEU A 127 21.43 -1.88 12.52
C LEU A 127 22.65 -1.60 11.62
N ILE A 128 22.72 -2.24 10.45
CA ILE A 128 23.79 -1.98 9.47
C ILE A 128 23.68 -0.54 8.94
N THR A 129 22.49 -0.10 8.54
CA THR A 129 22.26 1.28 8.09
C THR A 129 22.66 2.29 9.17
N ALA A 130 22.20 2.08 10.41
CA ALA A 130 22.52 2.96 11.53
C ALA A 130 24.02 3.00 11.83
N GLY A 131 24.70 1.85 11.76
CA GLY A 131 26.14 1.75 11.93
C GLY A 131 26.92 2.54 10.87
N VAL A 132 26.54 2.40 9.59
CA VAL A 132 27.15 3.17 8.49
C VAL A 132 26.91 4.67 8.68
N ALA A 133 25.67 5.08 8.91
CA ALA A 133 25.33 6.49 9.13
C ALA A 133 26.09 7.10 10.33
N TYR A 134 26.23 6.34 11.43
CA TYR A 134 27.00 6.78 12.59
C TYR A 134 28.49 6.97 12.28
N ILE A 135 29.11 6.04 11.54
CA ILE A 135 30.53 6.15 11.17
C ILE A 135 30.77 7.40 10.31
N GLU A 136 29.93 7.65 9.32
CA GLU A 136 30.01 8.82 8.44
C GLU A 136 29.84 10.14 9.24
N LEU A 137 28.81 10.21 10.09
CA LEU A 137 28.57 11.38 10.94
C LEU A 137 29.69 11.61 11.96
N HIS A 138 30.24 10.55 12.54
CA HIS A 138 31.33 10.64 13.51
C HIS A 138 32.61 11.17 12.87
N GLN A 139 32.92 10.81 11.62
CA GLN A 139 34.06 11.37 10.89
C GLN A 139 33.91 12.89 10.68
N LEU A 140 32.70 13.33 10.33
CA LEU A 140 32.38 14.76 10.18
C LEU A 140 32.48 15.52 11.50
N TRP A 141 32.17 14.88 12.63
CA TRP A 141 32.26 15.49 13.97
C TRP A 141 33.69 15.77 14.44
N GLN A 142 34.70 15.14 13.85
CA GLN A 142 36.09 15.40 14.22
C GLN A 142 36.59 16.78 13.77
N PHE A 143 35.82 17.50 12.92
CA PHE A 143 36.15 18.83 12.46
C PHE A 143 35.56 19.92 13.39
N PRO A 144 36.35 20.53 14.31
CA PRO A 144 35.84 21.51 15.27
C PRO A 144 35.26 22.76 14.60
N ALA A 145 35.73 23.12 13.40
CA ALA A 145 35.23 24.25 12.63
C ALA A 145 33.81 24.03 12.06
N ALA A 146 33.33 22.79 12.00
CA ALA A 146 32.02 22.44 11.43
C ALA A 146 30.88 22.42 12.47
N ARG A 147 31.15 22.77 13.75
CA ARG A 147 30.14 22.66 14.82
C ARG A 147 28.90 23.54 14.65
N TRP A 148 29.02 24.65 13.93
CA TRP A 148 27.87 25.51 13.64
C TRP A 148 26.94 24.95 12.55
N LEU A 149 27.40 23.96 11.77
CA LEU A 149 26.64 23.30 10.70
C LEU A 149 25.80 22.10 11.19
N TRP A 150 25.64 21.92 12.50
CA TRP A 150 24.99 20.74 13.07
C TRP A 150 23.59 20.43 12.52
N PRO A 151 22.67 21.40 12.33
CA PRO A 151 21.37 21.11 11.75
C PRO A 151 21.47 20.57 10.31
N LEU A 152 22.36 21.14 9.51
CA LEU A 152 22.59 20.73 8.13
C LEU A 152 23.21 19.32 8.07
N LEU A 153 24.17 19.04 8.96
CA LEU A 153 24.78 17.70 9.08
C LEU A 153 23.75 16.65 9.54
N GLY A 154 22.79 17.03 10.39
CA GLY A 154 21.69 16.16 10.81
C GLY A 154 20.78 15.76 9.65
N LEU A 155 20.38 16.73 8.82
CA LEU A 155 19.58 16.47 7.61
C LEU A 155 20.35 15.60 6.61
N LEU A 156 21.63 15.89 6.40
CA LEU A 156 22.50 15.08 5.54
C LEU A 156 22.61 13.64 6.06
N GLY A 157 22.77 13.47 7.37
CA GLY A 157 22.80 12.16 8.02
C GLY A 157 21.51 11.37 7.85
N LEU A 158 20.35 12.03 7.97
CA LEU A 158 19.04 11.42 7.73
C LEU A 158 18.89 10.96 6.28
N TRP A 159 19.28 11.81 5.33
CA TRP A 159 19.26 11.48 3.91
C TRP A 159 20.18 10.29 3.58
N ILE A 160 21.42 10.30 4.08
CA ILE A 160 22.36 9.17 3.93
C ILE A 160 21.78 7.90 4.54
N PHE A 161 21.17 8.00 5.72
CA PHE A 161 20.53 6.86 6.39
C PHE A 161 19.42 6.28 5.51
N LEU A 162 18.50 7.12 5.01
CA LEU A 162 17.38 6.68 4.17
C LEU A 162 17.88 6.01 2.87
N GLU A 163 18.79 6.66 2.15
CA GLU A 163 19.35 6.12 0.91
C GLU A 163 20.09 4.80 1.14
N THR A 164 20.90 4.73 2.19
CA THR A 164 21.62 3.50 2.58
C THR A 164 20.65 2.40 2.98
N HIS A 165 19.56 2.74 3.68
CA HIS A 165 18.54 1.78 4.08
C HIS A 165 17.87 1.15 2.86
N LEU A 166 17.41 1.98 1.93
CA LEU A 166 16.77 1.53 0.69
C LEU A 166 17.71 0.64 -0.14
N LYS A 167 18.97 1.04 -0.29
CA LYS A 167 19.99 0.23 -0.99
C LYS A 167 20.22 -1.13 -0.34
N ILE A 168 20.34 -1.17 0.99
CA ILE A 168 20.50 -2.42 1.74
C ILE A 168 19.27 -3.31 1.55
N LEU A 169 18.06 -2.76 1.65
CA LEU A 169 16.84 -3.53 1.40
C LEU A 169 16.82 -4.09 -0.03
N THR A 170 17.18 -3.30 -1.05
CA THR A 170 17.26 -3.76 -2.44
C THR A 170 18.26 -4.90 -2.62
N ILE A 171 19.44 -4.82 -2.00
CA ILE A 171 20.43 -5.91 -2.02
C ILE A 171 19.87 -7.17 -1.33
N LEU A 172 19.18 -6.98 -0.21
CA LEU A 172 18.53 -8.06 0.55
C LEU A 172 17.20 -8.51 -0.08
N SER A 173 16.77 -7.96 -1.22
CA SER A 173 15.52 -8.35 -1.90
C SER A 173 15.45 -9.86 -2.16
N SER A 174 16.61 -10.49 -2.36
CA SER A 174 16.73 -11.94 -2.52
C SER A 174 16.33 -12.76 -1.29
N LEU A 175 16.31 -12.15 -0.10
CA LEU A 175 15.94 -12.76 1.17
C LEU A 175 14.47 -12.57 1.54
N ARG A 176 13.67 -11.94 0.67
CA ARG A 176 12.22 -11.80 0.86
C ARG A 176 11.53 -13.16 0.68
N ASN A 177 11.13 -13.76 1.79
CA ASN A 177 10.51 -15.08 1.83
C ASN A 177 9.33 -15.19 2.81
N TYR A 178 8.86 -14.08 3.38
CA TYR A 178 7.65 -14.05 4.20
C TYR A 178 6.47 -13.54 3.39
N LEU A 179 5.29 -14.11 3.62
CA LEU A 179 4.06 -13.58 3.05
C LEU A 179 3.76 -12.22 3.70
N PRO A 180 3.14 -11.27 2.96
CA PRO A 180 2.72 -10.00 3.52
C PRO A 180 1.92 -10.18 4.82
N SER A 181 2.22 -9.36 5.81
CA SER A 181 1.44 -9.38 7.06
C SER A 181 -0.05 -9.19 6.77
N ARG A 182 -0.91 -10.00 7.40
CA ARG A 182 -2.39 -10.06 7.18
C ARG A 182 -2.86 -10.85 5.94
N MET A 183 -1.97 -11.41 5.14
CA MET A 183 -2.34 -12.27 4.01
C MET A 183 -2.27 -13.76 4.39
N LEU A 184 -3.27 -14.23 5.15
CA LEU A 184 -3.29 -15.60 5.66
C LEU A 184 -3.86 -16.58 4.64
N ASN A 185 -4.94 -16.19 3.96
CA ASN A 185 -5.70 -17.05 3.07
C ASN A 185 -5.86 -16.40 1.68
N VAL A 186 -6.28 -17.18 0.68
CA VAL A 186 -6.50 -16.66 -0.68
C VAL A 186 -7.56 -15.55 -0.72
N LYS A 187 -8.54 -15.58 0.18
CA LYS A 187 -9.50 -14.49 0.38
C LYS A 187 -8.82 -13.16 0.68
N ASP A 188 -7.76 -13.19 1.50
CA ASP A 188 -7.04 -11.97 1.88
C ASP A 188 -6.20 -11.46 0.71
N LEU A 189 -5.62 -12.36 -0.10
CA LEU A 189 -4.96 -12.01 -1.36
C LEU A 189 -5.93 -11.34 -2.33
N CYS A 190 -7.12 -11.92 -2.57
CA CYS A 190 -8.10 -11.31 -3.48
C CYS A 190 -8.55 -9.93 -2.99
N ARG A 191 -8.68 -9.77 -1.67
CA ARG A 191 -9.01 -8.48 -1.06
C ARG A 191 -7.89 -7.46 -1.17
N ASP A 192 -6.64 -7.91 -1.07
CA ASP A 192 -5.46 -7.07 -1.25
C ASP A 192 -5.38 -6.59 -2.70
N VAL A 193 -5.53 -7.51 -3.67
CA VAL A 193 -5.57 -7.22 -5.11
C VAL A 193 -6.73 -6.27 -5.47
N LEU A 194 -7.92 -6.48 -4.91
CA LEU A 194 -9.06 -5.59 -5.13
C LEU A 194 -8.80 -4.18 -4.58
N ALA A 195 -8.09 -4.07 -3.45
CA ALA A 195 -7.77 -2.80 -2.85
C ALA A 195 -6.67 -2.06 -3.64
N SER A 196 -5.62 -2.77 -4.05
CA SER A 196 -4.45 -2.18 -4.74
C SER A 196 -4.69 -1.88 -6.22
N ASP A 197 -5.63 -2.58 -6.87
CA ASP A 197 -5.77 -2.54 -8.31
C ASP A 197 -7.23 -2.50 -8.78
N TYR A 198 -8.06 -1.75 -8.05
CA TYR A 198 -9.50 -1.67 -8.28
C TYR A 198 -9.87 -1.34 -9.73
N GLU A 199 -9.19 -0.36 -10.34
CA GLU A 199 -9.40 0.04 -11.72
C GLU A 199 -9.16 -1.14 -12.69
N GLN A 200 -8.02 -1.83 -12.56
CA GLN A 200 -7.71 -2.96 -13.44
C GLN A 200 -8.63 -4.15 -13.20
N VAL A 201 -9.02 -4.42 -11.95
CA VAL A 201 -9.98 -5.48 -11.62
C VAL A 201 -11.31 -5.20 -12.29
N CYS A 202 -11.81 -3.96 -12.21
CA CYS A 202 -13.07 -3.58 -12.83
C CYS A 202 -13.01 -3.69 -14.36
N ARG A 203 -11.93 -3.20 -15.00
CA ARG A 203 -11.73 -3.33 -16.46
C ARG A 203 -11.70 -4.78 -16.95
N HIS A 204 -11.08 -5.67 -16.19
CA HIS A 204 -10.88 -7.07 -16.59
C HIS A 204 -12.05 -8.00 -16.30
N THR A 205 -13.02 -7.59 -15.49
CA THR A 205 -14.12 -8.46 -15.05
C THR A 205 -15.41 -8.25 -15.83
N GLU A 206 -15.44 -7.32 -16.80
CA GLU A 206 -16.62 -6.96 -17.62
C GLU A 206 -17.87 -6.59 -16.79
N VAL A 207 -17.69 -6.30 -15.50
CA VAL A 207 -18.77 -5.84 -14.64
C VAL A 207 -19.04 -4.39 -14.99
N ALA A 208 -20.31 -4.04 -15.22
CA ALA A 208 -20.71 -2.66 -15.47
C ALA A 208 -20.21 -1.77 -14.32
N ILE A 209 -19.22 -0.92 -14.63
CA ILE A 209 -18.64 0.02 -13.69
C ILE A 209 -19.52 1.27 -13.74
N ASP A 210 -19.83 1.84 -12.59
CA ASP A 210 -20.28 3.22 -12.56
C ASP A 210 -19.07 4.10 -12.85
N GLU A 211 -18.97 4.61 -14.09
CA GLU A 211 -17.88 5.46 -14.54
C GLU A 211 -17.68 6.68 -13.63
N ASN A 212 -18.75 7.17 -13.00
CA ASN A 212 -18.66 8.29 -12.06
C ASN A 212 -17.93 7.89 -10.78
N CYS A 213 -18.22 6.72 -10.22
CA CYS A 213 -17.52 6.21 -9.02
C CYS A 213 -16.02 5.99 -9.31
N LEU A 214 -15.70 5.45 -10.49
CA LEU A 214 -14.30 5.27 -10.89
C LEU A 214 -13.58 6.62 -11.10
N ALA A 215 -14.26 7.61 -11.69
CA ALA A 215 -13.71 8.96 -11.83
C ALA A 215 -13.42 9.60 -10.46
N VAL A 216 -14.34 9.45 -9.50
CA VAL A 216 -14.14 9.92 -8.12
C VAL A 216 -12.94 9.24 -7.47
N TRP A 217 -12.79 7.92 -7.64
CA TRP A 217 -11.63 7.19 -7.11
C TRP A 217 -10.32 7.71 -7.70
N ASN A 218 -10.25 7.85 -9.03
CA ASN A 218 -9.03 8.31 -9.70
C ASN A 218 -8.65 9.74 -9.30
N GLN A 219 -9.63 10.64 -9.20
CA GLN A 219 -9.40 12.02 -8.77
C GLN A 219 -8.97 12.08 -7.29
N LEU A 220 -9.54 11.24 -6.42
CA LEU A 220 -9.11 11.15 -5.02
C LEU A 220 -7.66 10.65 -4.93
N VAL A 221 -7.29 9.64 -5.71
CA VAL A 221 -5.90 9.15 -5.76
C VAL A 221 -4.95 10.25 -6.24
N GLU A 222 -5.33 11.01 -7.27
CA GLU A 222 -4.52 12.12 -7.79
C GLU A 222 -4.29 13.20 -6.73
N ILE A 223 -5.33 13.60 -5.99
CA ILE A 223 -5.21 14.53 -4.86
C ILE A 223 -4.24 13.97 -3.82
N LEU A 224 -4.44 12.73 -3.35
CA LEU A 224 -3.58 12.14 -2.33
C LEU A 224 -2.12 12.01 -2.77
N VAL A 225 -1.87 11.66 -4.02
CA VAL A 225 -0.52 11.61 -4.61
C VAL A 225 0.10 13.01 -4.64
N HIS A 226 -0.68 14.04 -5.02
CA HIS A 226 -0.21 15.42 -5.08
C HIS A 226 0.11 15.98 -3.70
N SER A 227 -0.82 15.89 -2.74
CA SER A 227 -0.69 16.50 -1.42
C SER A 227 0.31 15.74 -0.53
N LEU A 228 0.37 14.40 -0.61
CA LEU A 228 1.26 13.59 0.25
C LEU A 228 2.60 13.25 -0.41
N GLY A 229 2.73 13.42 -1.73
CA GLY A 229 3.95 13.05 -2.46
C GLY A 229 4.23 11.54 -2.50
N VAL A 230 3.20 10.71 -2.32
CA VAL A 230 3.26 9.25 -2.38
C VAL A 230 3.08 8.72 -3.80
N GLU A 231 3.51 7.50 -4.08
CA GLU A 231 3.27 6.89 -5.39
C GLU A 231 1.80 6.42 -5.51
N ALA A 232 1.20 6.53 -6.70
CA ALA A 232 -0.21 6.21 -6.91
C ALA A 232 -0.58 4.75 -6.61
N ASP A 233 0.39 3.84 -6.64
CA ASP A 233 0.24 2.43 -6.32
C ASP A 233 0.27 2.13 -4.81
N GLU A 234 0.73 3.08 -3.99
CA GLU A 234 0.67 2.99 -2.53
C GLU A 234 -0.71 3.37 -1.99
N VAL A 235 -1.48 4.18 -2.74
CA VAL A 235 -2.83 4.60 -2.39
C VAL A 235 -3.84 3.50 -2.73
N ASN A 236 -4.35 2.84 -1.71
CA ASN A 236 -5.41 1.83 -1.84
C ASN A 236 -6.52 2.09 -0.83
N PHE A 237 -7.71 1.48 -1.03
CA PHE A 237 -8.86 1.65 -0.13
C PHE A 237 -8.58 1.32 1.35
N ARG A 238 -7.54 0.51 1.62
CA ARG A 238 -7.16 0.09 2.97
C ARG A 238 -6.01 0.91 3.54
N SER A 239 -5.35 1.73 2.73
CA SER A 239 -4.26 2.59 3.16
C SER A 239 -4.77 3.49 4.26
N LEU A 240 -4.01 3.51 5.33
CA LEU A 240 -4.20 4.35 6.49
C LEU A 240 -3.46 5.66 6.24
N LEU A 241 -4.18 6.77 6.15
CA LEU A 241 -3.61 8.08 5.76
C LEU A 241 -2.42 8.46 6.64
N ILE A 242 -2.53 8.27 7.96
CA ILE A 242 -1.47 8.64 8.90
C ILE A 242 -0.35 7.62 8.88
N ARG A 243 -0.70 6.32 8.89
CA ARG A 243 0.29 5.26 9.15
C ARG A 243 1.00 4.76 7.90
N ASP A 244 0.27 4.64 6.80
CA ASP A 244 0.77 3.99 5.58
C ASP A 244 1.23 5.01 4.54
N LEU A 245 0.68 6.23 4.55
CA LEU A 245 1.01 7.30 3.59
C LEU A 245 1.84 8.43 4.20
N ASP A 246 2.40 8.18 5.40
CA ASP A 246 3.36 9.05 6.10
C ASP A 246 2.89 10.51 6.28
N MET A 247 1.59 10.72 6.47
CA MET A 247 1.01 12.04 6.75
C MET A 247 1.52 12.55 8.12
N ALA A 248 2.46 13.50 8.09
CA ALA A 248 3.20 14.02 9.24
C ALA A 248 2.50 15.19 9.97
#